data_AF-A0A2S7X5C7-F1
#
_entry.id   AF-A0A2S7X5C7-F1
#
_cell.length_a   1.000
_cell.length_b   1.000
_cell.length_c   1.000
_cell.angle_alpha   90.00
_cell.angle_beta   90.00
_cell.angle_gamma   90.00
#
_symmetry.space_group_name_H-M   'P 1'
#
loop_
_entity.id
_entity.type
_entity.pdbx_description
1 polymer ?
#
loop_
_entity_poly.entity_id
_entity_poly.type
_entity_poly.pdbx_seq_one_letter_code
_entity_poly.pdbx_strand_id
1 'polypeptide(L)'
;MRFKELEVWKRSFKVSLYINKQMRDCKDFGFKDQICRSSVSIPSNIAEGSERGSNKDNIRFLYYAKGSCAELLTQVLLAKEFGYLPKD
;
A
#
# COMPACT_ATOMS: atom_id res chain seq x y z
N MET A 1 -12.89 -17.74 -0.38
CA MET A 1 -13.37 -16.34 -0.27
C MET A 1 -12.64 -15.54 -1.32
N ARG A 2 -13.32 -14.80 -2.21
CA ARG A 2 -12.61 -14.01 -3.22
C ARG A 2 -12.05 -12.77 -2.54
N PHE A 3 -10.73 -12.55 -2.60
CA PHE A 3 -10.09 -11.41 -1.92
C PHE A 3 -10.72 -10.06 -2.28
N LYS A 4 -11.28 -9.91 -3.49
CA LYS A 4 -11.98 -8.70 -3.94
C LYS A 4 -13.24 -8.36 -3.14
N GLU A 5 -13.80 -9.33 -2.41
CA GLU A 5 -14.95 -9.13 -1.53
C GLU A 5 -14.53 -8.60 -0.15
N LEU A 6 -13.26 -8.78 0.24
CA LEU A 6 -12.72 -8.31 1.52
C LEU A 6 -12.71 -6.78 1.59
N GLU A 7 -13.32 -6.22 2.63
CA GLU A 7 -13.34 -4.77 2.84
C GLU A 7 -11.93 -4.20 3.04
N VAL A 8 -11.06 -4.92 3.74
CA VAL A 8 -9.66 -4.53 3.94
C VAL A 8 -8.90 -4.40 2.61
N TRP A 9 -9.18 -5.30 1.65
CA TRP A 9 -8.58 -5.23 0.31
C TRP A 9 -9.13 -4.04 -0.49
N LYS A 10 -10.45 -3.81 -0.47
CA LYS A 10 -11.07 -2.66 -1.16
C LYS A 10 -10.51 -1.34 -0.64
N ARG A 11 -10.33 -1.21 0.67
CA ARG A 11 -9.76 -0.02 1.31
C ARG A 11 -8.29 0.18 0.92
N SER A 12 -7.47 -0.87 0.98
CA SER A 12 -6.05 -0.76 0.60
C SER A 12 -5.87 -0.47 -0.89
N PHE A 13 -6.71 -1.03 -1.75
CA PHE A 13 -6.72 -0.72 -3.19
C PHE A 13 -7.02 0.76 -3.44
N LYS A 14 -8.02 1.33 -2.75
CA LYS A 14 -8.34 2.77 -2.84
C LYS A 14 -7.19 3.65 -2.36
N VAL A 15 -6.51 3.28 -1.27
CA VAL A 15 -5.31 3.99 -0.79
C VAL A 15 -4.20 3.95 -1.82
N SER A 16 -3.92 2.78 -2.40
CA SER A 16 -2.89 2.64 -3.43
C SER A 16 -3.21 3.50 -4.66
N LEU A 17 -4.46 3.49 -5.12
CA LEU A 17 -4.90 4.34 -6.23
C LEU A 17 -4.72 5.84 -5.92
N TYR A 18 -5.04 6.24 -4.68
CA TYR A 18 -4.88 7.63 -4.24
C TYR A 18 -3.41 8.06 -4.26
N ILE A 19 -2.51 7.28 -3.63
CA ILE A 19 -1.08 7.58 -3.58
C ILE A 19 -0.47 7.67 -4.98
N ASN A 20 -0.76 6.69 -5.84
CA ASN A 20 -0.26 6.70 -7.22
C ASN A 20 -0.75 7.92 -8.03
N LYS A 21 -1.97 8.40 -7.77
CA LYS A 21 -2.48 9.63 -8.40
C LYS A 21 -1.75 10.87 -7.89
N GLN A 22 -1.54 11.00 -6.59
CA GLN A 22 -0.85 12.15 -6.00
C GLN A 22 0.62 12.24 -6.45
N MET A 23 1.28 11.10 -6.60
CA MET A 23 2.68 11.05 -7.02
C MET A 23 2.89 11.15 -8.54
N ARG A 24 1.81 11.36 -9.34
CA ARG A 24 1.89 11.41 -10.81
C ARG A 24 2.95 12.40 -11.30
N ASP A 25 2.92 13.61 -10.76
CA ASP A 25 3.75 14.74 -11.20
C ASP A 25 5.00 14.95 -10.32
N CYS A 26 5.22 14.08 -9.34
CA CYS A 26 6.43 14.10 -8.52
C CYS A 26 7.66 13.79 -9.39
N LYS A 27 8.64 14.70 -9.38
CA LYS A 27 9.89 14.59 -10.14
C LYS A 27 11.02 13.88 -9.39
N ASP A 28 10.84 13.66 -8.08
CA ASP A 28 11.71 12.77 -7.30
C ASP A 28 11.32 11.32 -7.59
N PHE A 29 11.88 10.79 -8.68
CA PHE A 29 11.54 9.44 -9.17
C PHE A 29 11.91 8.34 -8.16
N GLY A 30 12.95 8.54 -7.36
CA GLY A 30 13.38 7.57 -6.35
C GLY A 30 12.36 7.46 -5.21
N PHE A 31 11.94 8.61 -4.67
CA PHE A 31 10.91 8.64 -3.64
C PHE A 31 9.55 8.18 -4.17
N LYS A 32 9.18 8.64 -5.37
CA LYS A 32 7.96 8.21 -6.09
C LYS A 32 7.88 6.70 -6.24
N ASP A 33 8.96 6.03 -6.65
CA ASP A 33 8.97 4.56 -6.78
C ASP A 33 8.71 3.88 -5.44
N GLN A 34 9.42 4.30 -4.38
CA GLN A 34 9.30 3.69 -3.06
C GLN A 34 7.88 3.81 -2.48
N ILE A 35 7.30 5.01 -2.50
CA ILE A 35 5.95 5.23 -1.94
C ILE A 35 4.84 4.57 -2.77
N CYS A 36 4.99 4.54 -4.11
CA CYS A 36 4.04 3.84 -4.96
C CYS A 36 4.09 2.32 -4.72
N ARG A 37 5.29 1.74 -4.62
CA ARG A 37 5.49 0.32 -4.34
C ARG A 37 4.97 -0.10 -2.97
N SER A 38 5.28 0.65 -1.91
CA SER A 38 4.75 0.34 -0.57
C SER A 38 3.22 0.35 -0.58
N SER A 39 2.61 1.31 -1.28
CA SER A 39 1.14 1.39 -1.40
C SER A 39 0.52 0.21 -2.17
N VAL A 40 1.14 -0.22 -3.27
CA VAL A 40 0.68 -1.36 -4.09
C VAL A 40 0.89 -2.69 -3.38
N SER A 41 1.94 -2.79 -2.56
CA SER A 41 2.28 -3.98 -1.78
C SER A 41 1.16 -4.38 -0.81
N ILE A 42 0.41 -3.42 -0.24
CA ILE A 42 -0.66 -3.71 0.73
C ILE A 42 -1.80 -4.56 0.11
N PRO A 43 -2.52 -4.11 -0.94
CA PRO A 43 -3.54 -4.93 -1.60
C PRO A 43 -2.96 -6.19 -2.25
N SER A 44 -1.71 -6.14 -2.73
CA SER A 44 -1.04 -7.30 -3.36
C SER A 44 -0.83 -8.43 -2.36
N ASN A 45 -0.28 -8.13 -1.17
CA ASN A 45 -0.08 -9.14 -0.13
C ASN A 45 -1.41 -9.72 0.38
N ILE A 46 -2.46 -8.89 0.53
CA ILE A 46 -3.79 -9.39 0.93
C ILE A 46 -4.35 -10.36 -0.11
N ALA A 47 -4.21 -10.03 -1.40
CA ALA A 47 -4.66 -10.90 -2.48
C ALA A 47 -3.85 -12.21 -2.49
N GLU A 48 -2.52 -12.12 -2.43
CA GLU A 48 -1.64 -13.29 -2.45
C GLU A 48 -1.89 -14.23 -1.27
N GLY A 49 -2.04 -13.68 -0.06
CA GLY A 49 -2.39 -14.47 1.13
C GLY A 49 -3.72 -15.20 1.00
N SER A 50 -4.72 -14.53 0.43
CA SER A 50 -6.06 -15.11 0.23
C SER A 50 -6.11 -16.20 -0.84
N GLU A 51 -5.18 -16.21 -1.79
CA GLU A 51 -5.08 -17.21 -2.85
C GLU A 51 -4.18 -18.40 -2.46
N ARG A 52 -3.37 -18.26 -1.38
CA ARG A 52 -2.59 -19.37 -0.83
C ARG A 52 -3.48 -20.23 0.07
N GLY A 53 -3.66 -21.49 -0.31
CA GLY A 53 -4.65 -22.42 0.26
C GLY A 53 -4.50 -22.82 1.74
N SER A 54 -3.73 -22.10 2.56
CA SER A 54 -3.57 -22.37 4.00
C SER A 54 -3.80 -21.11 4.86
N ASN A 55 -4.42 -21.28 6.02
CA ASN A 55 -4.62 -20.19 6.98
C ASN A 55 -3.27 -19.60 7.47
N LYS A 56 -2.25 -20.45 7.60
CA LYS A 56 -0.91 -20.04 8.04
C LYS A 56 -0.27 -19.07 7.05
N ASP A 57 -0.37 -19.35 5.75
CA ASP A 57 0.13 -18.46 4.72
C ASP A 57 -0.69 -17.18 4.67
N ASN A 58 -2.03 -17.28 4.72
CA ASN A 58 -2.89 -16.09 4.72
C ASN A 58 -2.51 -15.12 5.87
N ILE A 59 -2.36 -15.63 7.10
CA ILE A 59 -1.92 -14.82 8.25
C ILE A 59 -0.54 -14.18 8.01
N ARG A 60 0.42 -14.94 7.48
CA ARG A 60 1.76 -14.44 7.16
C ARG A 60 1.72 -13.27 6.17
N PHE A 61 0.92 -13.39 5.11
CA PHE A 61 0.75 -12.34 4.11
C PHE A 61 0.01 -11.11 4.65
N LEU A 62 -0.93 -11.30 5.58
CA LEU A 62 -1.54 -10.17 6.31
C LEU A 62 -0.53 -9.40 7.17
N TYR A 63 0.46 -10.09 7.77
CA TYR A 63 1.57 -9.40 8.45
C TYR A 63 2.45 -8.61 7.49
N TYR A 64 2.71 -9.13 6.28
CA TYR A 64 3.42 -8.38 5.24
C TYR A 64 2.65 -7.14 4.79
N ALA A 65 1.34 -7.26 4.55
CA ALA A 65 0.48 -6.13 4.24
C ALA A 65 0.51 -5.07 5.37
N LYS A 66 0.48 -5.50 6.63
CA LYS A 66 0.61 -4.62 7.80
C LYS A 66 1.98 -3.91 7.85
N GLY A 67 3.06 -4.61 7.52
CA GLY A 67 4.39 -4.02 7.38
C GLY A 67 4.42 -2.91 6.31
N SER A 68 3.87 -3.19 5.13
CA SER A 68 3.76 -2.18 4.06
C SER A 68 2.87 -0.99 4.44
N CYS A 69 1.85 -1.17 5.30
CA CYS A 69 1.11 -0.02 5.83
C CYS A 69 1.98 0.92 6.67
N ALA A 70 2.87 0.38 7.51
CA ALA A 70 3.76 1.19 8.35
C ALA A 70 4.83 1.92 7.50
N GLU A 71 5.37 1.23 6.49
CA GLU A 71 6.28 1.83 5.51
C GLU A 71 5.61 2.96 4.74
N LEU A 72 4.41 2.71 4.19
CA LEU A 72 3.64 3.73 3.47
C LEU A 72 3.33 4.93 4.37
N LEU A 73 2.90 4.72 5.61
CA LEU A 73 2.62 5.82 6.54
C LEU A 73 3.87 6.68 6.76
N THR A 74 5.03 6.04 6.96
CA THR A 74 6.31 6.73 7.12
C THR A 74 6.64 7.58 5.89
N GLN A 75 6.49 7.01 4.69
CA GLN A 75 6.72 7.73 3.45
C GLN A 75 5.68 8.85 3.24
N VAL A 76 4.41 8.68 3.60
CA VAL A 76 3.41 9.77 3.53
C VAL A 76 3.81 10.95 4.43
N LEU A 77 4.30 10.68 5.63
CA LEU A 77 4.80 11.74 6.54
C LEU A 77 6.01 12.46 5.93
N LEU A 78 6.97 11.73 5.36
CA LEU A 78 8.10 12.32 4.65
C LEU A 78 7.67 13.12 3.42
N ALA A 79 6.71 12.62 2.64
CA ALA A 79 6.18 13.32 1.46
C ALA A 79 5.56 14.67 1.83
N LYS A 80 4.90 14.75 2.99
CA LYS A 80 4.39 16.01 3.54
C LYS A 80 5.53 16.97 3.87
N GLU A 81 6.60 16.49 4.52
CA GLU A 81 7.77 17.31 4.85
C GLU A 81 8.55 17.78 3.63
N PHE A 82 8.64 16.96 2.59
CA PHE A 82 9.26 17.33 1.31
C PHE A 82 8.38 18.24 0.44
N GLY A 83 7.12 18.49 0.83
CA GLY A 83 6.16 19.26 0.05
C GLY A 83 5.64 18.52 -1.19
N TYR A 84 5.77 17.20 -1.25
CA TYR A 84 5.21 16.35 -2.31
C TYR A 84 3.73 16.06 -2.11
N LEU A 85 3.26 16.11 -0.86
CA LEU A 85 1.85 16.02 -0.49
C LEU A 85 1.44 17.22 0.37
N PRO A 86 0.15 17.63 0.33
CA PRO A 86 -0.36 18.67 1.21
C PRO A 86 -0.15 18.31 2.69
N LYS A 87 0.30 19.28 3.47
CA LYS A 87 0.17 19.27 4.93
C LYS A 87 -1.26 19.72 5.21
N ASP A 88 -2.13 18.79 5.61
CA ASP A 88 -3.49 19.13 6.03
C ASP A 88 -3.49 20.22 7.12
#